data_AF-A0A5C8SZZ4-F1
#
_entry.id   AF-A0A5C8SZZ4-F1
#
_cell.length_a   1.000
_cell.length_b   1.000
_cell.length_c   1.000
_cell.angle_alpha   90.00
_cell.angle_beta   90.00
_cell.angle_gamma   90.00
#
_symmetry.space_group_name_H-M   'P 1'
#
loop_
_entity.id
_entity.type
_entity.pdbx_description
1 polymer ?
#
loop_
_entity_poly.entity_id
_entity_poly.type
_entity_poly.pdbx_seq_one_letter_code
_entity_poly.pdbx_strand_id
1 'polypeptide(L)'
;MRLLSLDLERYGPFTGRRVEFRADARLHVVLGPNEAGKSSALAAVTDLLFGIETRTAYAFLHEMPQLRIGAEIGSADGGRLAFRRRKGNRNTLVNADDAALPEAALAPFLGGLTREVFCRAFGLDANSLREGAREMLLAEGELGASLFAAASGLRGYSDLQKSLEAESDRIYGPRKRQDRSFYQAFDRYDEARKAIRETGLRAGDWRELNEGIAAAGASLDAIKAERMRIAAEQARLARLRRV
;
A
#
# COMPACT_ATOMS: atom_id res chain seq x y z
N MET A 1 -23.74 -6.46 -0.35
CA MET A 1 -24.48 -7.73 -0.46
C MET A 1 -25.79 -7.66 0.33
N ARG A 2 -26.84 -8.32 -0.14
CA ARG A 2 -28.09 -8.58 0.59
C ARG A 2 -28.47 -10.05 0.48
N LEU A 3 -28.87 -10.69 1.59
CA LEU A 3 -29.45 -12.04 1.58
C LEU A 3 -30.94 -11.95 1.24
N LEU A 4 -31.37 -12.65 0.20
CA LEU A 4 -32.76 -12.67 -0.29
C LEU A 4 -33.51 -13.91 0.21
N SER A 5 -32.84 -15.07 0.25
CA SER A 5 -33.34 -16.27 0.91
C SER A 5 -32.20 -17.03 1.59
N LEU A 6 -32.55 -17.85 2.58
CA LEU A 6 -31.67 -18.82 3.22
C LEU A 6 -32.36 -20.18 3.25
N ASP A 7 -31.72 -21.18 2.67
CA ASP A 7 -32.22 -22.55 2.53
C ASP A 7 -31.40 -23.49 3.43
N LEU A 8 -31.94 -23.82 4.59
CA LEU A 8 -31.35 -24.74 5.56
C LEU A 8 -31.80 -26.17 5.24
N GLU A 9 -31.24 -26.72 4.16
CA GLU A 9 -31.63 -28.05 3.64
C GLU A 9 -31.29 -29.17 4.63
N ARG A 10 -30.01 -29.28 5.02
CA ARG A 10 -29.51 -30.25 6.01
C ARG A 10 -28.34 -29.63 6.75
N TYR A 11 -28.60 -28.99 7.88
CA TYR A 11 -27.55 -28.31 8.66
C TYR A 11 -27.96 -28.12 10.11
N GLY A 12 -27.13 -28.58 11.06
CA GLY A 12 -27.42 -28.49 12.48
C GLY A 12 -28.79 -29.10 12.81
N PRO A 13 -29.72 -28.36 13.42
CA PRO A 13 -31.04 -28.86 13.78
C PRO A 13 -32.04 -28.83 12.60
N PHE A 14 -31.68 -28.27 11.45
CA PHE A 14 -32.61 -28.00 10.37
C PHE A 14 -32.70 -29.14 9.36
N THR A 15 -33.93 -29.41 8.92
CA THR A 15 -34.25 -30.34 7.82
C THR A 15 -35.25 -29.67 6.89
N GLY A 16 -34.77 -29.14 5.76
CA GLY A 16 -35.62 -28.55 4.72
C GLY A 16 -36.31 -27.24 5.12
N ARG A 17 -35.63 -26.34 5.84
CA ARG A 17 -36.22 -25.06 6.25
C ARG A 17 -35.77 -23.90 5.38
N ARG A 18 -36.72 -23.19 4.79
CA ARG A 18 -36.47 -21.97 4.01
C ARG A 18 -36.89 -20.72 4.77
N VAL A 19 -36.06 -19.68 4.68
CA VAL A 19 -36.35 -18.34 5.20
C VAL A 19 -36.25 -17.35 4.04
N GLU A 20 -37.35 -16.69 3.71
CA GLU A 20 -37.40 -15.66 2.68
C GLU A 20 -37.34 -14.28 3.32
N PHE A 21 -36.43 -13.44 2.85
CA PHE A 21 -36.23 -12.09 3.35
C PHE A 21 -36.94 -11.09 2.45
N ARG A 22 -37.96 -10.42 3.01
CA ARG A 22 -38.67 -9.33 2.35
C ARG A 22 -37.72 -8.29 1.75
N ALA A 23 -37.86 -7.96 0.48
CA ALA A 23 -36.97 -7.03 -0.23
C ALA A 23 -37.08 -5.58 0.25
N ASP A 24 -38.27 -5.17 0.72
CA ASP A 24 -38.58 -3.83 1.20
C ASP A 24 -38.14 -3.58 2.65
N ALA A 25 -37.89 -4.64 3.43
CA ALA A 25 -37.47 -4.53 4.81
C ALA A 25 -35.97 -4.23 4.94
N ARG A 26 -35.60 -3.27 5.79
CA ARG A 26 -34.18 -2.99 6.13
C ARG A 26 -33.68 -3.74 7.36
N LEU A 27 -34.58 -4.25 8.17
CA LEU A 27 -34.30 -5.01 9.38
C LEU A 27 -35.20 -6.25 9.42
N HIS A 28 -34.59 -7.39 9.69
CA HIS A 28 -35.30 -8.65 9.95
C HIS A 28 -34.94 -9.11 11.35
N VAL A 29 -35.95 -9.45 12.14
CA VAL A 29 -35.77 -9.96 13.50
C VAL A 29 -36.22 -11.42 13.51
N VAL A 30 -35.31 -12.33 13.84
CA VAL A 30 -35.61 -13.76 13.96
C VAL A 30 -35.88 -14.08 15.43
N LEU A 31 -37.16 -14.25 15.77
CA LEU A 31 -37.59 -14.61 17.12
C LEU A 31 -37.86 -16.11 17.23
N GLY A 32 -37.47 -16.69 18.35
CA GLY A 32 -37.80 -18.07 18.70
C GLY A 32 -37.33 -18.42 20.11
N PRO A 33 -37.84 -19.51 20.70
CA PRO A 33 -37.42 -19.97 22.01
C PRO A 33 -35.93 -20.34 22.04
N ASN A 34 -35.42 -20.62 23.24
CA ASN A 34 -34.09 -21.22 23.37
C ASN A 34 -34.03 -22.52 22.55
N GLU A 35 -32.85 -22.82 22.01
CA GLU A 35 -32.59 -24.02 21.18
C GLU A 35 -33.35 -24.09 19.85
N ALA A 36 -34.12 -23.05 19.48
CA ALA A 36 -34.81 -22.98 18.18
C ALA A 36 -33.88 -22.90 16.94
N GLY A 37 -32.56 -23.04 17.13
CA GLY A 37 -31.58 -23.03 16.05
C GLY A 37 -31.11 -21.64 15.59
N LYS A 38 -31.37 -20.56 16.34
CA LYS A 38 -30.96 -19.18 15.96
C LYS A 38 -29.45 -19.07 15.73
N SER A 39 -28.64 -19.55 16.68
CA SER A 39 -27.17 -19.55 16.54
C SER A 39 -26.71 -20.49 15.42
N SER A 40 -27.41 -21.61 15.21
CA SER A 40 -27.14 -22.52 14.10
C SER A 40 -27.43 -21.88 12.74
N ALA A 41 -28.45 -21.04 12.63
CA ALA A 41 -28.76 -20.30 11.40
C ALA A 41 -27.68 -19.25 11.10
N LEU A 42 -27.16 -18.56 12.13
CA LEU A 42 -26.04 -17.64 11.96
C LEU A 42 -24.78 -18.38 11.47
N ALA A 43 -24.45 -19.51 12.08
CA ALA A 43 -23.33 -20.35 11.63
C ALA A 43 -23.53 -20.89 10.21
N ALA A 44 -24.77 -21.23 9.84
CA ALA A 44 -25.10 -21.65 8.50
C ALA A 44 -24.83 -20.54 7.46
N VAL A 45 -25.14 -19.29 7.78
CA VAL A 45 -24.80 -18.14 6.92
C VAL A 45 -23.28 -18.01 6.76
N THR A 46 -22.53 -18.11 7.85
CA THR A 46 -21.06 -18.07 7.80
C THR A 46 -20.49 -19.20 6.92
N ASP A 47 -20.91 -20.44 7.15
CA ASP A 47 -20.42 -21.60 6.41
C ASP A 47 -20.90 -21.59 4.95
N LEU A 48 -22.07 -21.04 4.67
CA LEU A 48 -22.56 -20.83 3.31
C LEU A 48 -21.63 -19.87 2.55
N LEU A 49 -21.23 -18.75 3.15
CA LEU A 49 -20.42 -17.72 2.49
C LEU A 49 -18.94 -18.13 2.36
N PHE A 50 -18.40 -18.87 3.33
CA PHE A 50 -16.95 -19.15 3.40
C PHE A 50 -16.58 -20.64 3.34
N GLY A 51 -17.57 -21.52 3.24
CA GLY A 51 -17.39 -22.97 3.23
C GLY A 51 -17.62 -23.60 4.60
N ILE A 52 -18.16 -24.83 4.59
CA ILE A 52 -18.37 -25.64 5.80
C ILE A 52 -17.02 -26.21 6.26
N GLU A 53 -16.61 -25.85 7.47
CA GLU A 53 -15.34 -26.27 8.07
C GLU A 53 -15.14 -27.79 8.06
N THR A 54 -13.89 -28.24 7.95
CA THR A 54 -13.53 -29.66 7.97
C THR A 54 -14.06 -30.35 9.23
N ARG A 55 -13.93 -29.68 10.37
CA ARG A 55 -14.55 -30.08 11.63
C ARG A 55 -15.70 -29.12 11.90
N THR A 56 -16.92 -29.60 11.79
CA THR A 56 -18.11 -28.81 12.06
C THR A 56 -18.89 -29.43 13.21
N ALA A 57 -19.34 -28.61 14.16
CA ALA A 57 -20.22 -29.03 15.24
C ALA A 57 -21.67 -29.21 14.78
N TYR A 58 -22.00 -28.85 13.53
CA TYR A 58 -23.37 -28.84 13.01
C TYR A 58 -23.77 -30.11 12.25
N ALA A 59 -22.99 -31.18 12.38
CA ALA A 59 -23.25 -32.51 11.82
C ALA A 59 -23.91 -33.47 12.83
N PHE A 60 -24.69 -32.96 13.79
CA PHE A 60 -25.27 -33.80 14.86
C PHE A 60 -26.58 -34.49 14.49
N LEU A 61 -27.36 -33.93 13.56
CA LEU A 61 -28.61 -34.54 13.06
C LEU A 61 -28.41 -35.22 11.70
N HIS A 62 -27.57 -34.64 10.85
CA HIS A 62 -27.28 -35.11 9.49
C HIS A 62 -25.81 -35.48 9.36
N GLU A 63 -25.52 -36.56 8.65
CA GLU A 63 -24.14 -36.97 8.38
C GLU A 63 -23.38 -35.89 7.60
N MET A 64 -22.08 -35.74 7.89
CA MET A 64 -21.24 -34.70 7.27
C MET A 64 -21.37 -34.60 5.74
N PRO A 65 -21.35 -35.69 4.95
CA PRO A 65 -21.45 -35.61 3.49
C PRO A 65 -22.80 -35.09 2.99
N GLN A 66 -23.84 -35.18 3.82
CA GLN A 66 -25.20 -34.75 3.49
C GLN A 66 -25.42 -33.26 3.79
N LEU A 67 -24.51 -32.60 4.53
CA LEU A 67 -24.69 -31.21 4.91
C LEU A 67 -24.78 -30.31 3.68
N ARG A 68 -25.84 -29.50 3.65
CA ARG A 68 -26.17 -28.62 2.53
C ARG A 68 -26.92 -27.38 3.01
N ILE A 69 -26.48 -26.23 2.53
CA ILE A 69 -27.05 -24.91 2.82
C ILE A 69 -27.18 -24.16 1.50
N GLY A 70 -28.27 -23.46 1.27
CA GLY A 70 -28.50 -22.64 0.08
C GLY A 70 -28.85 -21.20 0.42
N ALA A 71 -28.75 -20.34 -0.59
CA ALA A 71 -29.27 -18.99 -0.53
C ALA A 71 -29.42 -18.38 -1.92
N GLU A 72 -30.22 -17.32 -1.96
CA GLU A 72 -30.16 -16.31 -3.00
C GLU A 72 -29.61 -15.01 -2.40
N ILE A 73 -28.61 -14.40 -3.06
CA ILE A 73 -28.02 -13.12 -2.66
C ILE A 73 -28.12 -12.08 -3.79
N GLY A 74 -28.20 -10.82 -3.41
CA GLY A 74 -28.20 -9.66 -4.30
C GLY A 74 -27.00 -8.72 -4.08
N SER A 75 -26.55 -8.09 -5.15
CA SER A 75 -25.60 -6.97 -5.15
C SER A 75 -26.34 -5.63 -5.24
N ALA A 76 -25.65 -4.53 -4.89
CA ALA A 76 -26.17 -3.17 -5.06
C ALA A 76 -26.40 -2.85 -6.55
N ASP A 77 -25.59 -3.41 -7.44
CA ASP A 77 -25.65 -3.19 -8.89
C ASP A 77 -26.72 -4.06 -9.59
N GLY A 78 -27.65 -4.65 -8.82
CA GLY A 78 -28.75 -5.47 -9.34
C GLY A 78 -28.40 -6.93 -9.65
N GLY A 79 -27.12 -7.31 -9.57
CA GLY A 79 -26.70 -8.71 -9.74
C GLY A 79 -27.31 -9.64 -8.70
N ARG A 80 -27.70 -10.85 -9.10
CA ARG A 80 -28.25 -11.89 -8.22
C ARG A 80 -27.54 -13.21 -8.42
N LEU A 81 -27.43 -13.99 -7.35
CA LEU A 81 -26.85 -15.32 -7.39
C LEU A 81 -27.62 -16.26 -6.46
N ALA A 82 -28.19 -17.32 -7.02
CA ALA A 82 -28.71 -18.45 -6.28
C ALA A 82 -27.66 -19.57 -6.27
N PHE A 83 -27.32 -20.06 -5.09
CA PHE A 83 -26.26 -21.05 -4.92
C PHE A 83 -26.48 -21.91 -3.68
N ARG A 84 -25.73 -23.00 -3.61
CA ARG A 84 -25.66 -23.89 -2.46
C ARG A 84 -24.22 -24.20 -2.10
N ARG A 85 -24.01 -24.48 -0.82
CA ARG A 85 -22.77 -25.00 -0.26
C ARG A 85 -23.02 -26.39 0.28
N ARG A 86 -22.27 -27.37 -0.22
CA ARG A 86 -22.21 -28.73 0.32
C ARG A 86 -20.92 -28.95 1.12
N LYS A 87 -20.93 -29.90 2.05
CA LYS A 87 -19.68 -30.32 2.70
C LYS A 87 -18.73 -30.97 1.70
N GLY A 88 -17.48 -30.53 1.71
CA GLY A 88 -16.40 -31.13 0.92
C GLY A 88 -15.12 -30.30 1.02
N ASN A 89 -14.09 -30.73 0.29
CA ASN A 89 -12.80 -30.02 0.22
C ASN A 89 -12.58 -29.31 -1.13
N ARG A 90 -13.35 -29.66 -2.16
CA ARG A 90 -13.28 -29.09 -3.52
C ARG A 90 -14.68 -29.00 -4.10
N ASN A 91 -14.92 -28.01 -4.96
CA ASN A 91 -16.19 -27.83 -5.68
C ASN A 91 -17.42 -27.92 -4.75
N THR A 92 -17.34 -27.20 -3.63
CA THR A 92 -18.37 -27.18 -2.57
C THR A 92 -19.47 -26.16 -2.86
N LEU A 93 -19.16 -25.11 -3.60
CA LEU A 93 -20.11 -24.16 -4.13
C LEU A 93 -20.75 -24.73 -5.40
N VAL A 94 -22.08 -24.76 -5.46
CA VAL A 94 -22.85 -25.30 -6.59
C VAL A 94 -24.06 -24.42 -6.90
N ASN A 95 -24.58 -24.51 -8.12
CA ASN A 95 -25.80 -23.84 -8.53
C ASN A 95 -27.07 -24.68 -8.22
N ALA A 96 -28.22 -24.25 -8.73
CA ALA A 96 -29.50 -24.95 -8.59
C ALA A 96 -29.50 -26.37 -9.20
N ASP A 97 -28.70 -26.59 -10.25
CA ASP A 97 -28.57 -27.88 -10.94
C ASP A 97 -27.46 -28.77 -10.37
N ASP A 98 -26.90 -28.40 -9.20
CA ASP A 98 -25.76 -29.08 -8.55
C ASP A 98 -24.44 -29.05 -9.37
N ALA A 99 -24.37 -28.19 -10.39
CA ALA A 99 -23.12 -27.92 -11.11
C ALA A 99 -22.20 -27.03 -10.28
N ALA A 100 -20.90 -27.35 -10.29
CA ALA A 100 -19.89 -26.62 -9.52
C ALA A 100 -19.75 -25.17 -9.99
N LEU A 101 -19.74 -24.25 -9.03
CA LEU A 101 -19.41 -22.85 -9.25
C LEU A 101 -17.98 -22.58 -8.76
N PRO A 102 -17.22 -21.70 -9.44
CA PRO A 102 -15.94 -21.23 -8.92
C PRO A 102 -16.16 -20.40 -7.66
N GLU A 103 -15.29 -20.51 -6.65
CA GLU A 103 -15.37 -19.68 -5.43
C GLU A 103 -15.38 -18.18 -5.74
N ALA A 104 -14.71 -17.78 -6.83
CA ALA A 104 -14.70 -16.40 -7.33
C ALA A 104 -16.11 -15.86 -7.68
N ALA A 105 -17.12 -16.72 -7.87
CA ALA A 105 -18.51 -16.30 -8.09
C ALA A 105 -19.08 -15.47 -6.92
N LEU A 106 -18.58 -15.67 -5.70
CA LEU A 106 -18.98 -14.90 -4.52
C LEU A 106 -18.20 -13.58 -4.37
N ALA A 107 -17.06 -13.43 -5.04
CA ALA A 107 -16.17 -12.27 -4.88
C ALA A 107 -16.88 -10.91 -5.12
N PRO A 108 -17.72 -10.74 -6.17
CA PRO A 108 -18.44 -9.48 -6.40
C PRO A 108 -19.41 -9.11 -5.28
N PHE A 109 -19.90 -10.11 -4.53
CA PHE A 109 -20.85 -9.89 -3.45
C PHE A 109 -20.13 -9.63 -2.12
N LEU A 110 -19.05 -10.35 -1.86
CA LEU A 110 -18.30 -10.30 -0.60
C LEU A 110 -17.27 -9.17 -0.55
N GLY A 111 -16.82 -8.62 -1.68
CA GLY A 111 -15.89 -7.48 -1.69
C GLY A 111 -14.56 -7.76 -0.99
N GLY A 112 -14.09 -9.01 -1.01
CA GLY A 112 -12.83 -9.42 -0.36
C GLY A 112 -12.95 -9.70 1.15
N LEU A 113 -14.15 -9.71 1.72
CA LEU A 113 -14.37 -10.14 3.11
C LEU A 113 -13.86 -11.57 3.31
N THR A 114 -13.14 -11.79 4.42
CA THR A 114 -12.74 -13.12 4.87
C THR A 114 -13.72 -13.64 5.92
N ARG A 115 -13.68 -14.94 6.20
CA ARG A 115 -14.51 -15.55 7.27
C ARG A 115 -14.27 -14.91 8.62
N GLU A 116 -12.99 -14.70 8.98
CA GLU A 116 -12.60 -14.10 10.25
C GLU A 116 -13.17 -12.69 10.39
N VAL A 117 -13.02 -11.87 9.35
CA VAL A 117 -13.58 -10.53 9.29
C VAL A 117 -15.10 -10.55 9.41
N PHE A 118 -15.77 -11.46 8.70
CA PHE A 118 -17.20 -11.60 8.78
C PHE A 118 -17.66 -11.91 10.20
N CYS A 119 -17.07 -12.89 10.88
CA CYS A 119 -17.44 -13.28 12.24
C CYS A 119 -17.18 -12.16 13.27
N ARG A 120 -16.18 -11.31 13.04
CA ARG A 120 -15.83 -10.20 13.94
C ARG A 120 -16.70 -8.96 13.77
N ALA A 121 -17.26 -8.72 12.58
CA ALA A 121 -17.95 -7.47 12.29
C ALA A 121 -19.43 -7.62 11.92
N PHE A 122 -19.84 -8.76 11.35
CA PHE A 122 -21.19 -8.97 10.81
C PHE A 122 -21.89 -10.18 11.42
N GLY A 123 -21.17 -11.29 11.61
CA GLY A 123 -21.66 -12.56 12.15
C GLY A 123 -21.53 -12.64 13.67
N LEU A 124 -21.93 -11.60 14.39
CA LEU A 124 -21.72 -11.48 15.84
C LEU A 124 -22.60 -12.45 16.63
N ASP A 125 -21.97 -13.24 17.50
CA ASP A 125 -22.65 -14.11 18.46
C ASP A 125 -22.38 -13.67 19.90
N ALA A 126 -23.03 -14.31 20.87
CA ALA A 126 -22.91 -13.92 22.27
C ALA A 126 -21.48 -14.05 22.83
N ASN A 127 -20.67 -14.98 22.31
CA ASN A 127 -19.27 -15.13 22.72
C ASN A 127 -18.41 -14.06 22.05
N SER A 128 -18.52 -13.86 20.74
CA SER A 128 -17.72 -12.87 20.02
C SER A 128 -18.01 -11.44 20.47
N LEU A 129 -19.25 -11.13 20.87
CA LEU A 129 -19.58 -9.86 21.52
C LEU A 129 -18.88 -9.67 22.86
N ARG A 130 -18.81 -10.73 23.69
CA ARG A 130 -18.11 -10.68 24.98
C ARG A 130 -16.60 -10.56 24.82
N GLU A 131 -16.03 -11.27 23.86
CA GLU A 131 -14.61 -11.18 23.51
C GLU A 131 -14.26 -9.80 22.97
N GLY A 132 -15.03 -9.29 22.01
CA GLY A 132 -14.85 -7.94 21.48
C GLY A 132 -14.93 -6.87 22.58
N ALA A 133 -15.88 -6.99 23.51
CA ALA A 133 -15.97 -6.07 24.65
C ALA A 133 -14.73 -6.13 25.56
N ARG A 134 -14.17 -7.32 25.82
CA ARG A 134 -12.94 -7.47 26.61
C ARG A 134 -11.73 -6.88 25.89
N GLU A 135 -11.60 -7.13 24.59
CA GLU A 135 -10.53 -6.54 23.77
C GLU A 135 -10.61 -5.01 23.74
N MET A 136 -11.82 -4.45 23.64
CA MET A 136 -12.04 -3.00 23.71
C MET A 136 -11.71 -2.40 25.08
N LEU A 137 -11.91 -3.14 26.17
CA LEU A 137 -11.57 -2.67 27.52
C LEU A 137 -10.06 -2.76 27.82
N LEU A 138 -9.37 -3.70 27.19
CA LEU A 138 -7.92 -3.90 27.36
C LEU A 138 -7.09 -2.93 26.51
N ALA A 139 -7.66 -2.44 25.40
CA ALA A 139 -7.00 -1.51 24.50
C ALA A 139 -7.56 -0.11 24.70
N GLU A 140 -6.76 0.82 25.21
CA GLU A 140 -7.10 2.24 25.34
C GLU A 140 -7.40 2.90 23.97
N GLY A 141 -8.59 2.65 23.42
CA GLY A 141 -9.17 3.38 22.28
C GLY A 141 -8.66 3.05 20.88
N GLU A 142 -7.38 2.72 20.68
CA GLU A 142 -6.81 2.61 19.31
C GLU A 142 -7.20 1.32 18.55
N LEU A 143 -7.44 0.20 19.24
CA LEU A 143 -7.74 -1.07 18.55
C LEU A 143 -9.19 -1.21 18.11
N GLY A 144 -10.14 -0.49 18.72
CA GLY A 144 -11.54 -0.51 18.26
C GLY A 144 -11.66 0.01 16.82
N ALA A 145 -10.97 1.12 16.51
CA ALA A 145 -10.86 1.63 15.14
C ALA A 145 -10.08 0.67 14.22
N SER A 146 -9.04 0.00 14.74
CA SER A 146 -8.25 -1.00 14.00
C SER A 146 -9.05 -2.27 13.68
N LEU A 147 -9.97 -2.70 14.54
CA LEU A 147 -10.84 -3.86 14.32
C LEU A 147 -11.88 -3.56 13.22
N PHE A 148 -12.48 -2.36 13.25
CA PHE A 148 -13.36 -1.88 12.19
C PHE A 148 -12.62 -1.68 10.86
N ALA A 149 -11.38 -1.16 10.90
CA ALA A 149 -10.53 -1.02 9.71
C ALA A 149 -10.04 -2.38 9.16
N ALA A 150 -9.76 -3.36 10.03
CA ALA A 150 -9.46 -4.72 9.62
C ALA A 150 -10.69 -5.38 8.98
N ALA A 151 -11.90 -5.06 9.45
CA ALA A 151 -13.14 -5.59 8.90
C ALA A 151 -13.53 -5.03 7.54
N SER A 152 -13.04 -3.85 7.15
CA SER A 152 -13.28 -3.24 5.85
C SER A 152 -12.18 -3.55 4.81
N GLY A 153 -11.22 -4.42 5.14
CA GLY A 153 -10.07 -4.71 4.26
C GLY A 153 -9.01 -3.60 4.23
N LEU A 154 -9.06 -2.64 5.16
CA LEU A 154 -8.14 -1.49 5.19
C LEU A 154 -6.75 -1.80 5.77
N ARG A 155 -6.52 -3.01 6.29
CA ARG A 155 -5.21 -3.40 6.83
C ARG A 155 -4.09 -3.29 5.78
N GLY A 156 -4.37 -3.72 4.55
CA GLY A 156 -3.43 -3.58 3.42
C GLY A 156 -3.12 -2.12 3.08
N TYR A 157 -4.06 -1.20 3.33
CA TYR A 157 -3.85 0.23 3.11
C TYR A 157 -3.00 0.86 4.20
N SER A 158 -3.10 0.39 5.46
CA SER A 158 -2.21 0.87 6.53
C SER A 158 -0.77 0.39 6.32
N ASP A 159 -0.58 -0.86 5.88
CA ASP A 159 0.75 -1.37 5.56
C ASP A 159 1.35 -0.67 4.32
N LEU A 160 0.52 -0.40 3.29
CA LEU A 160 0.91 0.40 2.13
C LEU A 160 1.23 1.86 2.52
N GLN A 161 0.44 2.47 3.40
CA GLN A 161 0.71 3.82 3.88
C GLN A 161 2.06 3.87 4.60
N LYS A 162 2.32 2.92 5.51
CA LYS A 162 3.62 2.83 6.21
C LYS A 162 4.78 2.61 5.25
N SER A 163 4.59 1.80 4.20
CA SER A 163 5.65 1.58 3.21
C SER A 163 5.93 2.83 2.39
N LEU A 164 4.88 3.57 1.97
CA LEU A 164 5.00 4.85 1.27
C LEU A 164 5.65 5.93 2.16
N GLU A 165 5.27 5.99 3.44
CA GLU A 165 5.90 6.90 4.41
C GLU A 165 7.39 6.58 4.59
N ALA A 166 7.75 5.30 4.70
CA ALA A 166 9.14 4.86 4.81
C ALA A 166 9.95 5.07 3.52
N GLU A 167 9.31 5.01 2.34
CA GLU A 167 9.93 5.34 1.07
C GLU A 167 10.16 6.86 0.95
N SER A 168 9.14 7.66 1.27
CA SER A 168 9.23 9.12 1.31
C SER A 168 10.33 9.58 2.26
N ASP A 169 10.43 9.00 3.47
CA ASP A 169 11.45 9.37 4.46
C ASP A 169 12.88 9.07 3.99
N ARG A 170 13.07 8.05 3.14
CA ARG A 170 14.36 7.75 2.48
C ARG A 170 14.72 8.73 1.37
N ILE A 171 13.73 9.40 0.78
CA ILE A 171 13.97 10.40 -0.26
C ILE A 171 14.29 11.75 0.39
N TYR A 172 13.41 12.23 1.26
CA TYR A 172 13.50 13.57 1.84
C TYR A 172 12.79 13.66 3.20
N GLY A 173 13.28 14.55 4.04
CA GLY A 173 12.55 15.04 5.19
C GLY A 173 13.21 16.29 5.79
N PRO A 174 12.55 17.00 6.70
CA PRO A 174 12.94 18.35 7.12
C PRO A 174 14.30 18.42 7.81
N ARG A 175 14.70 17.35 8.50
CA ARG A 175 16.04 17.24 9.10
C ARG A 175 17.02 16.60 8.13
N LYS A 176 18.18 17.22 7.88
CA LYS A 176 19.24 16.62 7.07
C LYS A 176 19.70 15.28 7.67
N ARG A 177 19.76 14.23 6.85
CA ARG A 177 20.34 12.93 7.17
C ARG A 177 21.10 12.38 5.96
N GLN A 178 22.16 11.60 6.22
CA GLN A 178 23.08 11.12 5.20
C GLN A 178 22.52 9.95 4.37
N ASP A 179 21.59 9.18 4.93
CA ASP A 179 20.90 8.07 4.29
C ASP A 179 19.85 8.52 3.25
N ARG A 180 19.49 9.81 3.24
CA ARG A 180 18.48 10.37 2.33
C ARG A 180 19.05 10.77 0.98
N SER A 181 18.42 10.27 -0.08
CA SER A 181 18.92 10.44 -1.46
C SER A 181 18.96 11.91 -1.90
N PHE A 182 18.00 12.74 -1.49
CA PHE A 182 18.00 14.18 -1.81
C PHE A 182 19.26 14.89 -1.30
N TYR A 183 19.65 14.63 -0.04
CA TYR A 183 20.80 15.32 0.55
C TYR A 183 22.12 14.82 -0.02
N GLN A 184 22.23 13.53 -0.37
CA GLN A 184 23.39 13.01 -1.09
C GLN A 184 23.56 13.70 -2.46
N ALA A 185 22.46 13.87 -3.20
CA ALA A 185 22.48 14.57 -4.49
C ALA A 185 22.79 16.07 -4.31
N PHE A 186 22.22 16.70 -3.29
CA PHE A 186 22.46 18.11 -2.97
C PHE A 186 23.92 18.39 -2.60
N ASP A 187 24.52 17.53 -1.78
CA ASP A 187 25.93 17.68 -1.38
C ASP A 187 26.87 17.51 -2.58
N ARG A 188 26.62 16.51 -3.44
CA ARG A 188 27.36 16.34 -4.72
C ARG A 188 27.23 17.55 -5.64
N TYR A 189 26.04 18.14 -5.72
CA TYR A 189 25.80 19.35 -6.50
C TYR A 189 26.59 20.55 -5.93
N ASP A 190 26.58 20.76 -4.62
CA ASP A 190 27.28 21.89 -4.00
C ASP A 190 28.81 21.73 -4.11
N GLU A 191 29.33 20.51 -3.96
CA GLU A 191 30.73 20.17 -4.23
C GLU A 191 31.13 20.48 -5.68
N ALA A 192 30.36 20.00 -6.66
CA ALA A 192 30.62 20.29 -8.07
C ALA A 192 30.56 21.80 -8.36
N ARG A 193 29.60 22.52 -7.77
CA ARG A 193 29.47 23.97 -7.91
C ARG A 193 30.63 24.74 -7.27
N LYS A 194 31.18 24.26 -6.15
CA LYS A 194 32.40 24.83 -5.54
C LYS A 194 33.61 24.56 -6.43
N ALA A 195 33.79 23.32 -6.90
CA ALA A 195 34.87 22.95 -7.79
C ALA A 195 34.89 23.83 -9.05
N ILE A 196 33.74 24.05 -9.71
CA ILE A 196 33.64 24.96 -10.87
C ILE A 196 34.07 26.40 -10.54
N ARG A 197 33.71 26.90 -9.35
CA ARG A 197 34.08 28.25 -8.91
C ARG A 197 35.57 28.39 -8.57
N GLU A 198 36.18 27.34 -8.05
CA GLU A 198 37.59 27.33 -7.62
C GLU A 198 38.55 27.04 -8.77
N THR A 199 38.17 26.15 -9.69
CA THR A 199 38.99 25.77 -10.85
C THR A 199 38.74 26.63 -12.09
N GLY A 200 37.61 27.35 -12.12
CA GLY A 200 37.27 28.24 -13.23
C GLY A 200 38.12 29.50 -13.21
N LEU A 201 38.93 29.69 -14.26
CA LEU A 201 39.61 30.96 -14.50
C LEU A 201 38.56 32.03 -14.83
N ARG A 202 38.42 33.04 -13.96
CA ARG A 202 37.42 34.08 -14.17
C ARG A 202 37.83 34.93 -15.37
N ALA A 203 36.85 35.39 -16.14
CA ALA A 203 37.08 36.22 -17.32
C ALA A 203 37.75 37.57 -17.01
N GLY A 204 37.71 38.01 -15.74
CA GLY A 204 38.47 39.17 -15.25
C GLY A 204 39.95 38.84 -15.09
N ASP A 205 40.25 37.82 -14.28
CA ASP A 205 41.61 37.33 -14.01
C ASP A 205 42.36 36.96 -15.32
N TRP A 206 41.67 36.34 -16.29
CA TRP A 206 42.24 36.05 -17.60
C TRP A 206 42.60 37.31 -18.41
N ARG A 207 41.76 38.35 -18.34
CA ARG A 207 42.03 39.64 -19.01
C ARG A 207 43.21 40.35 -18.36
N GLU A 208 43.23 40.43 -17.03
CA GLU A 208 44.30 41.07 -16.27
C GLU A 208 45.65 40.38 -16.51
N LEU A 209 45.67 39.04 -16.51
CA LEU A 209 46.87 38.27 -16.86
C LEU A 209 47.36 38.57 -18.28
N ASN A 210 46.46 38.63 -19.27
CA ASN A 210 46.83 38.94 -20.64
C ASN A 210 47.30 40.39 -20.84
N GLU A 211 46.66 41.35 -20.16
CA GLU A 211 47.11 42.75 -20.14
C GLU A 211 48.48 42.87 -19.49
N GLY A 212 48.72 42.14 -18.39
CA GLY A 212 50.02 42.04 -17.74
C GLY A 212 51.10 41.44 -18.65
N ILE A 213 50.78 40.37 -19.38
CA ILE A 213 51.68 39.76 -20.37
C ILE A 213 52.01 40.76 -21.48
N ALA A 214 51.00 41.46 -22.02
CA ALA A 214 51.20 42.45 -23.06
C ALA A 214 52.07 43.63 -22.59
N ALA A 215 51.83 44.15 -21.39
CA ALA A 215 52.60 45.23 -20.79
C ALA A 215 54.06 44.81 -20.50
N ALA A 216 54.25 43.61 -19.95
CA ALA A 216 55.59 43.05 -19.72
C ALA A 216 56.36 42.83 -21.04
N GLY A 217 55.67 42.37 -22.09
CA GLY A 217 56.22 42.25 -23.44
C GLY A 217 56.67 43.59 -24.02
N ALA A 218 55.82 44.62 -23.93
CA ALA A 218 56.16 45.97 -24.38
C ALA A 218 57.37 46.56 -23.64
N SER A 219 57.45 46.35 -22.31
CA SER A 219 58.59 46.77 -21.49
C SER A 219 59.88 46.05 -21.91
N LEU A 220 59.81 44.74 -22.16
CA LEU A 220 60.95 43.96 -22.64
C LEU A 220 61.47 44.48 -23.98
N ASP A 221 60.57 44.78 -24.92
CA ASP A 221 60.95 45.29 -26.24
C ASP A 221 61.56 46.69 -26.17
N ALA A 222 61.03 47.57 -25.31
CA ALA A 222 61.63 48.88 -25.04
C ALA A 222 63.05 48.77 -24.46
N ILE A 223 63.25 47.89 -23.48
CA ILE A 223 64.58 47.64 -22.88
C ILE A 223 65.55 47.07 -23.92
N LYS A 224 65.10 46.15 -24.79
CA LYS A 224 65.93 45.63 -25.89
C LYS A 224 66.33 46.74 -26.86
N ALA A 225 65.39 47.59 -27.26
CA ALA A 225 65.67 48.72 -28.14
C ALA A 225 66.69 49.68 -27.52
N GLU A 226 66.53 49.99 -26.23
CA GLU A 226 67.46 50.87 -25.52
C GLU A 226 68.85 50.25 -25.38
N ARG A 227 68.95 48.94 -25.07
CA ARG A 227 70.23 48.22 -25.07
C ARG A 227 70.92 48.27 -26.43
N MET A 228 70.17 48.08 -27.52
CA MET A 228 70.72 48.17 -28.87
C MET A 228 71.24 49.59 -29.18
N ARG A 229 70.49 50.62 -28.79
CA ARG A 229 70.89 52.03 -28.94
C ARG A 229 72.18 52.34 -28.19
N ILE A 230 72.27 51.95 -26.91
CA ILE A 230 73.47 52.15 -26.08
C ILE A 230 74.67 51.40 -26.67
N ALA A 231 74.49 50.15 -27.11
CA ALA A 231 75.56 49.37 -27.73
C ALA A 231 76.08 50.03 -29.02
N ALA A 232 75.19 50.56 -29.86
CA ALA A 232 75.56 51.29 -31.07
C ALA A 232 76.37 52.57 -30.74
N GLU A 233 75.95 53.32 -29.71
CA GLU A 233 76.65 54.54 -29.29
C GLU A 233 78.01 54.21 -28.65
N GLN A 234 78.11 53.17 -27.83
CA GLN A 234 79.39 52.67 -27.31
C GLN A 234 80.34 52.28 -28.45
N ALA A 235 79.85 51.59 -29.48
CA ALA A 235 80.65 51.23 -30.65
C ALA A 235 81.08 52.46 -31.47
N ARG A 236 80.27 53.54 -31.49
CA ARG A 236 80.64 54.81 -32.12
C ARG A 236 81.74 55.54 -31.33
N LEU A 237 81.56 55.69 -30.02
CA LEU A 237 82.54 56.35 -29.15
C LEU A 237 83.87 55.58 -29.10
N ALA A 238 83.85 54.25 -29.09
CA ALA A 238 85.04 53.42 -29.16
C ALA A 238 85.80 53.60 -30.48
N ARG A 239 85.10 53.84 -31.60
CA ARG A 239 85.71 54.17 -32.90
C ARG A 239 86.36 55.56 -32.88
N LEU A 240 85.70 56.55 -32.30
CA LEU A 240 86.24 57.92 -32.16
C LEU A 240 87.49 57.98 -31.24
N ARG A 241 87.59 57.10 -30.24
CA ARG A 241 88.76 56.99 -29.35
C ARG A 241 89.99 56.32 -29.96
N ARG A 242 89.85 55.68 -31.14
CA ARG A 242 90.94 54.97 -31.85
C ARG A 242 91.58 55.81 -32.95
N VAL A 243 91.07 57.01 -33.22
CA VAL A 243 91.64 58.02 -34.13
C VAL A 243 92.38 59.05 -33.28
#